data_AF-A0A9X4ELX2-F1
#
_entry.id   AF-A0A9X4ELX2-F1
#
_cell.length_a   1.000
_cell.length_b   1.000
_cell.length_c   1.000
_cell.angle_alpha   90.00
_cell.angle_beta   90.00
_cell.angle_gamma   90.00
#
_symmetry.space_group_name_H-M   'P 1'
#
loop_
_entity.id
_entity.type
_entity.pdbx_description
1 polymer ?
#
loop_
_entity_poly.entity_id
_entity_poly.type
_entity_poly.pdbx_seq_one_letter_code
_entity_poly.pdbx_strand_id
1 'polypeptide(L)'
;MSRPARSSGGGHRPYDVANGYFGPVKTPEAVELVARASFADLADKAFTGPLAGRARSYAVGANYYFNPNVRIMVNYGITDLEYRTGRSDQANVLQSRVQLTF
;
A
#
# COMPACT_ATOMS: atom_id res chain seq x y z
N MET A 1 7.96 -29.06 -26.89
CA MET A 1 7.69 -27.75 -26.26
C MET A 1 7.58 -27.96 -24.75
N SER A 2 8.61 -27.57 -24.00
CA SER A 2 8.64 -27.69 -22.53
C SER A 2 7.89 -26.51 -21.91
N ARG A 3 6.90 -26.77 -21.06
CA ARG A 3 6.22 -25.73 -20.26
C ARG A 3 7.21 -25.28 -19.18
N PRO A 4 7.50 -23.98 -19.01
CA PRO A 4 8.38 -23.55 -17.94
C PRO A 4 7.76 -23.94 -16.60
N ALA A 5 8.61 -24.48 -15.72
CA ALA A 5 8.23 -24.93 -14.39
C ALA A 5 7.57 -23.77 -13.63
N ARG A 6 6.28 -23.94 -13.31
CA ARG A 6 5.51 -23.01 -12.49
C ARG A 6 6.11 -23.04 -11.09
N SER A 7 6.89 -22.03 -10.69
CA SER A 7 7.31 -21.91 -9.29
C SER A 7 6.10 -21.53 -8.45
N SER A 8 5.40 -22.54 -7.94
CA SER A 8 4.26 -22.40 -7.03
C SER A 8 4.64 -21.96 -5.61
N GLY A 9 5.91 -21.60 -5.37
CA GLY A 9 6.39 -21.08 -4.10
C GLY A 9 6.05 -19.60 -3.98
N GLY A 10 5.22 -19.24 -2.99
CA GLY A 10 4.86 -17.85 -2.69
C GLY A 10 6.11 -16.98 -2.62
N GLY A 11 6.19 -15.97 -3.50
CA GLY A 11 7.30 -15.03 -3.51
C GLY A 11 7.42 -14.33 -2.16
N HIS A 12 8.61 -14.32 -1.58
CA HIS A 12 8.89 -13.56 -0.36
C HIS A 12 9.54 -12.23 -0.73
N ARG A 13 9.37 -11.23 0.13
CA ARG A 13 10.17 -10.00 0.06
C ARG A 13 11.47 -10.24 0.82
N PRO A 14 12.65 -10.07 0.18
CA PRO A 14 13.91 -10.16 0.91
C PRO A 14 13.99 -9.05 1.96
N TYR A 15 14.50 -9.36 3.15
CA TYR A 15 14.71 -8.37 4.21
C TYR A 15 16.21 -8.08 4.35
N ASP A 16 16.59 -6.82 4.25
CA ASP A 16 17.95 -6.36 4.54
C ASP A 16 18.05 -6.03 6.04
N VAL A 17 18.73 -6.91 6.79
CA VAL A 17 18.92 -6.76 8.24
C VAL A 17 19.84 -5.60 8.61
N ALA A 18 20.79 -5.25 7.75
CA ALA A 18 21.76 -4.19 8.03
C ALA A 18 21.12 -2.81 7.88
N ASN A 19 20.20 -2.67 6.92
CA ASN A 19 19.55 -1.40 6.58
C ASN A 19 18.08 -1.31 7.03
N GLY A 20 17.49 -2.40 7.53
CA GLY A 20 16.15 -2.41 8.12
C GLY A 20 15.00 -2.22 7.13
N TYR A 21 15.13 -2.71 5.89
CA TYR A 21 14.07 -2.55 4.88
C TYR A 21 13.76 -3.85 4.12
N PHE A 22 12.52 -3.96 3.64
CA PHE A 22 12.10 -5.03 2.75
C PHE A 22 12.35 -4.65 1.28
N GLY A 23 13.18 -5.45 0.61
CA GLY A 23 13.44 -5.33 -0.82
C GLY A 23 12.25 -5.74 -1.70
N PRO A 24 12.44 -5.65 -3.04
CA PRO A 24 11.40 -5.97 -4.01
C PRO A 24 11.18 -7.49 -4.13
N VAL A 25 9.94 -7.88 -4.43
CA VAL A 25 9.65 -9.25 -4.88
C VAL A 25 10.34 -9.48 -6.21
N LYS A 26 11.12 -10.56 -6.31
CA LYS A 26 11.86 -10.94 -7.53
C LYS A 26 11.21 -12.11 -8.28
N THR A 27 10.18 -12.73 -7.72
CA THR A 27 9.49 -13.86 -8.35
C THR A 27 8.64 -13.38 -9.53
N PRO A 28 8.89 -13.84 -10.76
CA PRO A 28 8.04 -13.55 -11.91
C PRO A 28 6.65 -14.16 -11.76
N GLU A 29 5.67 -13.57 -12.43
CA GLU A 29 4.25 -13.99 -12.45
C GLU A 29 3.61 -14.10 -11.05
N ALA A 30 4.14 -13.36 -10.07
CA ALA A 30 3.65 -13.39 -8.69
C ALA A 30 2.50 -12.41 -8.46
N VAL A 31 1.55 -12.82 -7.62
CA VAL A 31 0.51 -11.94 -7.05
C VAL A 31 0.85 -11.69 -5.59
N GLU A 32 0.86 -10.42 -5.18
CA GLU A 32 1.00 -10.00 -3.79
C GLU A 32 -0.26 -9.25 -3.37
N LEU A 33 -0.92 -9.73 -2.32
CA LEU A 33 -2.05 -9.04 -1.70
C LEU A 33 -1.54 -8.17 -0.56
N VAL A 34 -2.05 -6.94 -0.47
CA VAL A 34 -1.61 -5.96 0.52
C VAL A 34 -2.83 -5.38 1.24
N ALA A 35 -2.75 -5.30 2.55
CA ALA A 35 -3.68 -4.52 3.37
C ALA A 35 -2.87 -3.53 4.20
N ARG A 36 -3.39 -2.30 4.36
CA ARG A 36 -2.77 -1.26 5.18
C ARG A 36 -3.84 -0.56 6.00
N ALA A 37 -3.56 -0.37 7.29
CA ALA A 37 -4.28 0.55 8.16
C ALA A 37 -3.34 1.67 8.58
N SER A 38 -3.84 2.89 8.66
CA SER A 38 -3.10 4.08 9.07
C SER A 38 -3.97 4.93 9.98
N PHE A 39 -3.38 5.44 11.06
CA PHE A 39 -4.03 6.30 12.04
C PHE A 39 -3.14 7.53 12.24
N ALA A 40 -3.72 8.72 12.14
CA ALA A 40 -3.03 9.97 12.42
C ALA A 40 -3.89 10.85 13.32
N ASP A 41 -3.29 11.38 14.38
CA ASP A 41 -3.89 12.42 15.21
C ASP A 41 -3.28 13.77 14.79
N LEU A 42 -4.15 14.69 14.38
CA LEU A 42 -3.83 16.03 13.89
C LEU A 42 -4.36 17.10 14.87
N ALA A 43 -4.72 16.71 16.10
CA ALA A 43 -5.15 17.61 17.17
C ALA A 43 -4.00 17.92 18.14
N ASP A 44 -2.88 18.43 17.63
CA ASP A 44 -1.80 18.96 18.47
C ASP A 44 -2.19 20.34 19.05
N LYS A 45 -1.62 20.74 20.19
CA LYS A 45 -1.89 22.02 20.87
C LYS A 45 -1.65 23.24 19.99
N ALA A 46 -0.80 23.13 18.98
CA ALA A 46 -0.55 24.19 17.99
C ALA A 46 -1.60 24.24 16.87
N PHE A 47 -2.34 23.14 16.63
CA PHE A 47 -3.43 23.05 15.67
C PHE A 47 -4.78 23.10 16.40
N THR A 48 -5.24 24.32 16.68
CA THR A 48 -6.53 24.59 17.36
C THR A 48 -7.65 24.99 16.40
N GLY A 49 -7.35 25.08 15.10
CA GLY A 49 -8.33 25.47 14.08
C GLY A 49 -9.42 24.40 13.85
N PRO A 50 -10.49 24.76 13.13
CA PRO A 50 -11.61 23.85 12.85
C PRO A 50 -11.23 22.60 12.03
N LEU A 51 -10.02 22.59 11.45
CA LEU A 51 -9.46 21.48 10.67
C LEU A 51 -8.64 20.50 11.50
N ALA A 52 -8.39 20.79 12.79
CA ALA A 52 -7.77 19.83 13.70
C ALA A 52 -8.67 18.61 13.89
N GLY A 53 -8.10 17.43 14.04
CA GLY A 53 -8.89 16.20 14.06
C GLY A 53 -8.08 14.92 14.00
N ARG A 54 -8.72 13.83 13.56
CA ARG A 54 -8.11 12.51 13.38
C ARG A 54 -8.37 12.00 11.97
N ALA A 55 -7.41 11.26 11.43
CA ALA A 55 -7.54 10.57 10.17
C ALA A 55 -7.34 9.06 10.37
N ARG A 56 -8.25 8.28 9.81
CA ARG A 56 -8.18 6.81 9.74
C ARG A 56 -8.25 6.40 8.30
N SER A 57 -7.24 5.67 7.82
CA SER A 57 -7.19 5.19 6.44
C SER A 57 -7.03 3.69 6.41
N TYR A 58 -7.82 3.04 5.57
CA TYR A 58 -7.72 1.62 5.26
C TYR A 58 -7.51 1.46 3.76
N ALA A 59 -6.61 0.56 3.37
CA ALA A 59 -6.41 0.23 1.97
C ALA A 59 -6.24 -1.27 1.79
N VAL A 60 -6.81 -1.78 0.70
CA VAL A 60 -6.55 -3.11 0.18
C VAL A 60 -6.05 -2.99 -1.25
N GLY A 61 -5.12 -3.86 -1.63
CA GLY A 61 -4.52 -3.81 -2.96
C GLY A 61 -3.94 -5.13 -3.40
N ALA A 62 -3.66 -5.18 -4.68
CA ALA A 62 -2.98 -6.30 -5.32
C ALA A 62 -1.88 -5.78 -6.23
N ASN A 63 -0.72 -6.43 -6.17
CA ASN A 63 0.39 -6.22 -7.07
C ASN A 63 0.57 -7.48 -7.92
N TYR A 64 0.74 -7.30 -9.22
CA TYR A 64 1.14 -8.37 -10.13
C TYR A 64 2.52 -8.06 -10.72
N TYR A 65 3.44 -9.00 -10.53
CA TYR A 65 4.83 -8.90 -10.97
C TYR A 65 4.98 -9.70 -12.25
N PHE A 66 5.10 -9.03 -13.40
CA PHE A 66 5.35 -9.72 -14.67
C PHE A 66 6.75 -10.35 -14.65
N ASN A 67 7.73 -9.59 -14.15
CA ASN A 67 9.12 -9.98 -13.96
C ASN A 67 9.74 -9.04 -12.89
N PRO A 68 11.03 -9.19 -12.49
CA PRO A 68 11.66 -8.31 -11.50
C PRO A 68 11.68 -6.82 -11.84
N ASN A 69 11.47 -6.46 -13.11
CA ASN A 69 11.57 -5.09 -13.63
C ASN A 69 10.21 -4.43 -13.87
N VAL A 70 9.13 -5.21 -14.02
CA VAL A 70 7.81 -4.73 -14.43
C VAL A 70 6.73 -5.25 -13.48
N ARG A 71 5.98 -4.32 -12.87
CA ARG A 71 4.80 -4.63 -12.05
C ARG A 71 3.64 -3.68 -12.31
N ILE A 72 2.43 -4.19 -12.14
CA ILE A 72 1.20 -3.40 -12.04
C ILE A 72 0.63 -3.50 -10.63
N MET A 73 0.04 -2.42 -10.14
CA MET A 73 -0.51 -2.31 -8.80
C MET A 73 -1.89 -1.68 -8.88
N VAL A 74 -2.84 -2.23 -8.11
CA VAL A 74 -4.18 -1.66 -7.94
C VAL A 74 -4.48 -1.59 -6.45
N ASN A 75 -4.96 -0.43 -5.98
CA ASN A 75 -5.28 -0.18 -4.58
C ASN A 75 -6.66 0.50 -4.49
N TYR A 76 -7.48 0.03 -3.56
CA TYR A 76 -8.68 0.71 -3.12
C TYR A 76 -8.49 1.18 -1.68
N GLY A 77 -8.69 2.47 -1.44
CA GLY A 77 -8.50 3.10 -0.14
C GLY A 77 -9.74 3.86 0.31
N ILE A 78 -10.00 3.81 1.61
CA ILE A 78 -11.01 4.61 2.32
C ILE A 78 -10.29 5.42 3.37
N THR A 79 -10.63 6.70 3.50
CA THR A 79 -10.14 7.57 4.58
C THR A 79 -11.30 8.28 5.23
N ASP A 80 -11.42 8.08 6.54
CA ASP A 80 -12.33 8.82 7.40
C ASP A 80 -11.57 9.94 8.10
N LEU A 81 -12.11 11.16 8.00
CA LEU A 81 -11.63 12.34 8.68
C LEU A 81 -12.66 12.76 9.72
N GLU A 82 -12.22 12.90 10.96
CA GLU A 82 -13.05 13.36 12.08
C GLU A 82 -12.46 14.65 12.62
N TYR A 83 -13.18 15.75 12.47
CA TYR A 83 -12.72 17.07 12.93
C TYR A 83 -13.14 17.32 14.37
N ARG A 84 -12.36 18.14 15.08
CA ARG A 84 -12.66 18.57 16.46
C ARG A 84 -14.00 19.29 16.60
N THR A 85 -14.50 19.86 15.51
CA THR A 85 -15.83 20.50 15.43
C THR A 85 -16.99 19.50 15.47
N GLY A 86 -16.72 18.18 15.42
CA GLY A 86 -17.72 17.13 15.34
C GLY A 86 -18.17 16.81 13.91
N ARG A 87 -17.67 17.56 12.91
CA ARG A 87 -17.86 17.19 11.50
C ARG A 87 -17.05 15.94 11.17
N SER A 88 -17.56 15.11 10.27
CA SER A 88 -16.79 14.05 9.63
C SER A 88 -16.90 14.14 8.10
N ASP A 89 -15.83 13.75 7.42
CA ASP A 89 -15.80 13.56 5.96
C ASP A 89 -15.24 12.17 5.66
N GLN A 90 -15.63 11.58 4.54
CA GLN A 90 -15.08 10.33 4.03
C GLN A 90 -14.63 10.51 2.59
N ALA A 91 -13.45 9.97 2.26
CA ALA A 91 -12.92 9.92 0.91
C ALA A 91 -12.60 8.48 0.52
N ASN A 92 -13.03 8.09 -0.68
CA ASN A 92 -12.72 6.79 -1.29
C ASN A 92 -11.83 7.03 -2.53
N VAL A 93 -10.83 6.19 -2.74
CA VAL A 93 -9.92 6.29 -3.88
C VAL A 93 -9.65 4.91 -4.49
N LEU A 94 -9.79 4.82 -5.81
CA LEU A 94 -9.26 3.71 -6.61
C LEU A 94 -8.03 4.20 -7.37
N GLN A 95 -6.89 3.55 -7.15
CA GLN A 95 -5.63 3.92 -7.77
C GLN A 95 -5.02 2.72 -8.51
N SER A 96 -4.51 2.96 -9.71
CA SER A 96 -3.66 2.03 -10.44
C SER A 96 -2.27 2.63 -10.68
N ARG A 97 -1.25 1.77 -10.79
CA ARG A 97 0.11 2.18 -11.17
C ARG A 97 0.78 1.06 -11.96
N VAL A 98 1.46 1.45 -13.05
CA VAL A 98 2.46 0.62 -13.71
C VAL A 98 3.84 1.13 -13.31
N GLN A 99 4.75 0.23 -12.94
CA GLN A 99 6.12 0.57 -12.58
C GLN A 99 7.11 -0.20 -13.44
N LEU A 100 8.09 0.53 -13.97
CA LEU A 100 9.24 0.03 -14.72
C LEU A 100 10.50 0.34 -13.93
N THR A 101 11.38 -0.64 -13.75
CA THR A 101 12.66 -0.52 -13.02
C THR A 101 13.79 -1.01 -13.92
N PHE A 102 14.87 -0.23 -14.04
CA PHE A 102 16.03 -0.51 -14.89
C PHE A 102 17.33 -0.42 -14.08
#